data_AF-A0A0J1HHP2-F1
#
_entry.id   AF-A0A0J1HHP2-F1
#
_cell.length_a   1.000
_cell.length_b   1.000
_cell.length_c   1.000
_cell.angle_alpha   90.00
_cell.angle_beta   90.00
_cell.angle_gamma   90.00
#
_symmetry.space_group_name_H-M   'P 1'
#
loop_
_entity.id
_entity.type
_entity.pdbx_description
1 polymer ?
#
loop_
_entity_poly.entity_id
_entity_poly.type
_entity_poly.pdbx_seq_one_letter_code
_entity_poly.pdbx_strand_id
1 'polypeptide(L)'
;MVLAACSSTAAQQSSENDTSTLNHIKIAQPCGDKPNCVSTLDARQDFQLAPFTLTEKGEKYWKAVKRVATLLPGARMVEDKPDYIRIECTSRVFKFVDDFEVQRDGNQLIVRSASRVGYYDFGVNRDRADQFRELLKAQGYLQ
;
A
#
# COMPACT_ATOMS: atom_id res chain seq x y z
N MET A 1 47.89 -40.52 -15.46
CA MET A 1 48.42 -39.65 -14.38
C MET A 1 48.19 -38.22 -14.81
N VAL A 2 47.51 -37.42 -13.97
CA VAL A 2 47.17 -35.97 -14.07
C VAL A 2 46.24 -35.58 -15.26
N LEU A 3 45.15 -34.79 -15.19
CA LEU A 3 44.53 -33.77 -14.30
C LEU A 3 42.97 -33.84 -14.50
N ALA A 4 42.08 -33.75 -13.51
CA ALA A 4 41.44 -32.54 -12.90
C ALA A 4 40.95 -31.48 -13.93
N ALA A 5 39.78 -30.83 -13.88
CA ALA A 5 38.59 -30.81 -13.03
C ALA A 5 37.49 -29.94 -13.71
N CYS A 6 36.24 -30.06 -13.23
CA CYS A 6 35.09 -29.13 -13.19
C CYS A 6 34.90 -28.03 -14.28
N SER A 7 33.65 -27.89 -14.78
CA SER A 7 32.80 -26.71 -14.48
C SER A 7 31.43 -26.81 -15.16
N SER A 8 30.40 -26.72 -14.33
CA SER A 8 28.99 -26.53 -14.68
C SER A 8 28.80 -25.21 -15.41
N THR A 9 28.16 -25.23 -16.58
CA THR A 9 27.64 -24.00 -17.20
C THR A 9 26.13 -24.00 -17.06
N ALA A 10 25.64 -23.10 -16.20
CA ALA A 10 24.24 -22.72 -16.14
C ALA A 10 23.87 -21.94 -17.41
N ALA A 11 22.80 -22.36 -18.08
CA ALA A 11 22.12 -21.54 -19.09
C ALA A 11 20.81 -21.05 -18.48
N GLN A 12 20.75 -19.76 -18.18
CA GLN A 12 19.55 -19.02 -17.84
C GLN A 12 18.82 -18.59 -19.13
N GLN A 13 17.54 -18.93 -19.22
CA GLN A 13 16.49 -18.26 -20.02
C GLN A 13 15.19 -19.04 -19.70
N SER A 14 14.03 -18.48 -19.47
CA SER A 14 13.51 -17.11 -19.57
C SER A 14 12.18 -17.15 -18.81
N SER A 15 11.95 -16.23 -17.87
CA SER A 15 10.68 -16.14 -17.15
C SER A 15 9.63 -15.47 -18.02
N GLU A 16 8.71 -16.26 -18.58
CA GLU A 16 7.51 -15.73 -19.24
C GLU A 16 6.25 -16.20 -18.49
N ASN A 17 5.47 -15.19 -18.10
CA ASN A 17 4.03 -15.21 -17.78
C ASN A 17 3.55 -15.94 -16.52
N ASP A 18 3.68 -15.27 -15.38
CA ASP A 18 2.75 -15.46 -14.25
C ASP A 18 1.63 -14.40 -14.32
N THR A 19 0.69 -14.62 -15.25
CA THR A 19 -0.51 -13.78 -15.39
C THR A 19 -1.56 -14.08 -14.29
N SER A 20 -1.19 -14.81 -13.23
CA SER A 20 -2.09 -15.14 -12.11
C SER A 20 -1.82 -14.33 -10.83
N THR A 21 -0.68 -13.64 -10.74
CA THR A 21 -0.33 -12.76 -9.61
C THR A 21 -0.65 -11.27 -9.82
N LEU A 22 -1.19 -10.89 -10.98
CA LEU A 22 -1.36 -9.47 -11.38
C LEU A 22 -2.62 -8.75 -10.85
N ASN A 23 -3.52 -9.42 -10.12
CA ASN A 23 -4.85 -8.84 -9.78
C ASN A 23 -5.03 -8.36 -8.31
N HIS A 24 -3.99 -8.29 -7.49
CA HIS A 24 -4.11 -7.88 -6.08
C HIS A 24 -3.79 -6.41 -5.79
N ILE A 25 -3.13 -5.69 -6.70
CA ILE A 25 -2.83 -4.26 -6.54
C ILE A 25 -3.94 -3.45 -7.19
N LYS A 26 -4.59 -2.57 -6.41
CA LYS A 26 -5.66 -1.69 -6.87
C LYS A 26 -5.33 -0.21 -6.68
N ILE A 27 -4.10 0.13 -6.29
CA ILE A 27 -3.65 1.49 -6.01
C ILE A 27 -3.99 2.51 -7.10
N ALA A 28 -3.93 2.12 -8.38
CA ALA A 28 -4.24 2.96 -9.54
C ALA A 28 -5.73 2.94 -9.95
N GLN A 29 -6.55 2.11 -9.30
CA GLN A 29 -7.98 2.01 -9.60
C GLN A 29 -8.75 3.12 -8.85
N PRO A 30 -9.64 3.87 -9.54
CA PRO A 30 -10.54 4.79 -8.86
C PRO A 30 -11.47 4.01 -7.92
N CYS A 31 -12.11 4.72 -6.97
CA CYS A 31 -13.11 4.09 -6.15
C CYS A 31 -14.32 3.63 -6.99
N GLY A 32 -14.99 2.56 -6.56
CA GLY A 32 -16.32 2.26 -7.07
C GLY A 32 -17.34 3.28 -6.56
N ASP A 33 -18.61 3.10 -6.88
CA ASP A 33 -19.67 4.06 -6.48
C ASP A 33 -20.18 3.87 -5.05
N LYS A 34 -19.69 2.83 -4.36
CA LYS A 34 -20.02 2.58 -2.96
C LYS A 34 -19.23 3.53 -2.05
N PRO A 35 -19.87 4.17 -1.06
CA PRO A 35 -19.21 5.09 -0.12
C PRO A 35 -18.36 4.36 0.93
N ASN A 36 -17.49 3.43 0.50
CA ASN A 36 -16.63 2.61 1.36
C ASN A 36 -15.19 2.56 0.81
N CYS A 37 -14.79 3.62 0.11
CA CYS A 37 -13.52 3.72 -0.56
C CYS A 37 -13.07 5.18 -0.64
N VAL A 38 -11.78 5.42 -0.42
CA VAL A 38 -11.15 6.71 -0.65
C VAL A 38 -9.78 6.53 -1.31
N SER A 39 -9.37 7.49 -2.14
CA SER A 39 -8.10 7.46 -2.86
C SER A 39 -7.57 8.86 -3.16
N THR A 40 -6.24 9.02 -3.17
CA THR A 40 -5.59 10.26 -3.65
C THR A 40 -5.70 10.46 -5.17
N LEU A 41 -6.08 9.41 -5.92
CA LEU A 41 -6.29 9.48 -7.37
C LEU A 41 -7.76 9.66 -7.78
N ASP A 42 -8.69 9.65 -6.82
CA ASP A 42 -10.09 9.94 -7.10
C ASP A 42 -10.34 11.45 -6.97
N ALA A 43 -10.97 12.06 -7.97
CA ALA A 43 -11.26 13.49 -7.99
C ALA A 43 -12.66 13.82 -7.45
N ARG A 44 -13.51 12.82 -7.21
CA ARG A 44 -14.88 13.02 -6.71
C ARG A 44 -14.84 13.34 -5.22
N GLN A 45 -15.59 14.35 -4.79
CA GLN A 45 -15.53 14.91 -3.43
C GLN A 45 -15.65 13.87 -2.31
N ASP A 46 -16.54 12.89 -2.45
CA ASP A 46 -16.78 11.87 -1.41
C ASP A 46 -15.67 10.82 -1.33
N PHE A 47 -14.90 10.65 -2.40
CA PHE A 47 -13.89 9.60 -2.57
C PHE A 47 -12.46 10.12 -2.50
N GLN A 48 -12.24 11.42 -2.71
CA GLN A 48 -10.91 12.00 -2.76
C GLN A 48 -10.23 12.02 -1.37
N LEU A 49 -8.92 11.79 -1.36
CA LEU A 49 -8.04 12.11 -0.24
C LEU A 49 -7.19 13.32 -0.59
N ALA A 50 -6.89 14.14 0.42
CA ALA A 50 -5.88 15.18 0.25
C ALA A 50 -4.51 14.53 -0.10
N PRO A 51 -3.63 15.22 -0.84
CA PRO A 51 -2.30 14.72 -1.15
C PRO A 51 -1.49 14.40 0.11
N PHE A 52 -0.65 13.38 0.01
CA PHE A 52 0.34 13.04 1.03
C PHE A 52 1.73 13.42 0.50
N THR A 53 2.20 14.61 0.86
CA THR A 53 3.52 15.11 0.47
C THR A 53 4.54 14.82 1.56
N LEU A 54 5.54 14.00 1.22
CA LEU A 54 6.64 13.66 2.09
C LEU A 54 7.55 14.87 2.34
N THR A 55 8.18 14.86 3.51
CA THR A 55 9.37 15.67 3.75
C THR A 55 10.61 14.95 3.19
N GLU A 56 11.75 15.65 3.09
CA GLU A 56 13.03 15.00 2.74
C GLU A 56 13.35 13.82 3.67
N LYS A 57 12.96 13.92 4.95
CA LYS A 57 13.08 12.83 5.93
C LYS A 57 12.17 11.65 5.54
N GLY A 58 10.92 11.91 5.15
CA GLY A 58 9.99 10.89 4.67
C GLY A 58 10.53 10.15 3.45
N GLU A 59 11.06 10.88 2.48
CA GLU A 59 11.68 10.32 1.26
C GLU A 59 12.88 9.44 1.58
N LYS A 60 13.80 9.95 2.42
CA LYS A 60 15.02 9.25 2.85
C LYS A 60 14.70 8.00 3.67
N TYR A 61 13.66 8.02 4.49
CA TYR A 61 13.30 6.94 5.41
C TYR A 61 12.01 6.23 4.99
N TRP A 62 11.85 5.90 3.71
CA TRP A 62 10.69 5.17 3.19
C TRP A 62 10.36 3.87 3.97
N LYS A 63 11.38 3.08 4.37
CA LYS A 63 11.14 1.89 5.21
C LYS A 63 10.46 2.23 6.54
N ALA A 64 10.70 3.41 7.10
CA ALA A 64 10.03 3.87 8.31
C ALA A 64 8.59 4.30 8.02
N VAL A 65 8.34 5.00 6.90
CA VAL A 65 6.98 5.32 6.41
C VAL A 65 6.13 4.06 6.27
N LYS A 66 6.69 2.99 5.68
CA LYS A 66 6.01 1.68 5.61
C LYS A 66 5.64 1.12 6.98
N ARG A 67 6.53 1.23 7.97
CA ARG A 67 6.26 0.79 9.35
C ARG A 67 5.18 1.61 10.04
N VAL A 68 5.06 2.90 9.74
CA VAL A 68 3.98 3.74 10.30
C VAL A 68 2.61 3.18 9.92
N ALA A 69 2.45 2.69 8.69
CA ALA A 69 1.19 2.10 8.25
C ALA A 69 0.82 0.83 9.05
N THR A 70 1.79 0.11 9.62
CA THR A 70 1.53 -1.05 10.51
C THR A 70 1.07 -0.66 11.92
N LEU A 71 1.09 0.62 12.28
CA LEU A 71 0.56 1.13 13.54
C LEU A 71 -0.96 1.36 13.50
N LEU A 72 -1.58 1.25 12.31
CA LEU A 72 -3.02 1.40 12.14
C LEU A 72 -3.78 0.28 12.88
N PRO A 73 -4.98 0.55 13.43
CA PRO A 73 -5.76 -0.47 14.13
C PRO A 73 -6.09 -1.68 13.26
N GLY A 74 -5.74 -2.87 13.74
CA GLY A 74 -6.03 -4.12 13.04
C GLY A 74 -5.18 -4.34 11.79
N ALA A 75 -4.09 -3.57 11.61
CA ALA A 75 -3.21 -3.66 10.47
C ALA A 75 -2.40 -4.95 10.44
N ARG A 76 -2.30 -5.54 9.24
CA ARG A 76 -1.40 -6.65 8.90
C ARG A 76 -0.81 -6.40 7.52
N MET A 77 0.51 -6.26 7.44
CA MET A 77 1.18 -6.15 6.15
C MET A 77 1.06 -7.46 5.39
N VAL A 78 0.54 -7.38 4.16
CA VAL A 78 0.30 -8.55 3.30
C VAL A 78 1.09 -8.51 2.01
N GLU A 79 1.61 -7.33 1.66
CA GLU A 79 2.47 -7.15 0.50
C GLU A 79 3.47 -6.03 0.80
N ASP A 80 4.75 -6.29 0.55
CA ASP A 80 5.85 -5.33 0.70
C ASP A 80 6.75 -5.39 -0.54
N LYS A 81 6.74 -4.30 -1.30
CA LYS A 81 7.52 -4.08 -2.52
C LYS A 81 8.42 -2.83 -2.33
N PRO A 82 9.40 -2.59 -3.23
CA PRO A 82 10.34 -1.47 -3.07
C PRO A 82 9.65 -0.13 -2.81
N ASP A 83 8.62 0.22 -3.60
CA ASP A 83 7.89 1.50 -3.52
C ASP A 83 6.41 1.32 -3.19
N TYR A 84 5.99 0.15 -2.71
CA TYR A 84 4.58 -0.15 -2.48
C TYR A 84 4.38 -1.06 -1.27
N ILE A 85 3.30 -0.83 -0.53
CA ILE A 85 2.79 -1.76 0.47
C ILE A 85 1.29 -1.92 0.34
N ARG A 86 0.81 -3.11 0.74
CA ARG A 86 -0.59 -3.36 1.05
C ARG A 86 -0.73 -3.91 2.45
N ILE A 87 -1.68 -3.35 3.17
CA ILE A 87 -2.02 -3.73 4.53
C ILE A 87 -3.50 -4.10 4.56
N GLU A 88 -3.80 -5.22 5.19
CA GLU A 88 -5.18 -5.54 5.57
C GLU A 88 -5.47 -4.92 6.92
N CYS A 89 -6.59 -4.21 7.03
CA CYS A 89 -7.07 -3.65 8.29
C CYS A 89 -8.40 -4.33 8.67
N THR A 90 -8.41 -5.04 9.79
CA THR A 90 -9.61 -5.72 10.28
C THR A 90 -10.32 -4.89 11.34
N SER A 91 -11.57 -4.51 11.08
CA SER A 91 -12.41 -3.78 12.03
C SER A 91 -12.70 -4.61 13.30
N ARG A 92 -12.78 -3.94 14.46
CA ARG A 92 -12.91 -4.64 15.75
C ARG A 92 -14.28 -5.29 15.96
N VAL A 93 -15.35 -4.59 15.57
CA VAL A 93 -16.75 -4.96 15.87
C VAL A 93 -17.28 -5.98 14.87
N PHE A 94 -17.25 -5.65 13.57
CA PHE A 94 -17.86 -6.47 12.52
C PHE A 94 -16.86 -7.35 11.77
N LYS A 95 -15.57 -7.28 12.09
CA LYS A 95 -14.49 -8.06 11.45
C LYS A 95 -14.39 -7.89 9.93
N PHE A 96 -14.94 -6.81 9.37
CA PHE A 96 -14.70 -6.44 7.99
C PHE A 96 -13.21 -6.21 7.74
N VAL A 97 -12.74 -6.70 6.61
CA VAL A 97 -11.36 -6.56 6.14
C VAL A 97 -11.34 -5.52 5.04
N ASP A 98 -10.56 -4.47 5.28
CA ASP A 98 -10.30 -3.41 4.32
C ASP A 98 -8.86 -3.53 3.80
N ASP A 99 -8.63 -3.18 2.54
CA ASP A 99 -7.29 -3.02 1.97
C ASP A 99 -6.86 -1.55 2.12
N PHE A 100 -5.66 -1.34 2.65
CA PHE A 100 -4.96 -0.06 2.73
C PHE A 100 -3.66 -0.17 1.93
N GLU A 101 -3.63 0.50 0.78
CA GLU A 101 -2.53 0.49 -0.17
C GLU A 101 -1.81 1.84 -0.16
N VAL A 102 -0.47 1.80 -0.15
CA VAL A 102 0.38 2.99 -0.20
C VAL A 102 1.48 2.74 -1.23
N GLN A 103 1.60 3.63 -2.20
CA GLN A 103 2.69 3.65 -3.18
C GLN A 103 3.45 4.97 -3.09
N ARG A 104 4.78 4.91 -3.10
CA ARG A 104 5.64 6.07 -3.21
C ARG A 104 5.82 6.44 -4.67
N ASP A 105 5.58 7.72 -4.98
CA ASP A 105 5.82 8.32 -6.29
C ASP A 105 6.58 9.64 -6.09
N GLY A 106 7.92 9.56 -6.16
CA GLY A 106 8.79 10.67 -5.77
C GLY A 106 8.57 11.09 -4.32
N ASN A 107 8.22 12.37 -4.12
CA ASN A 107 7.88 12.94 -2.82
C ASN A 107 6.40 12.83 -2.46
N GLN A 108 5.57 12.20 -3.30
CA GLN A 108 4.16 11.98 -3.05
C GLN A 108 3.90 10.53 -2.62
N LEU A 109 2.89 10.33 -1.77
CA LEU A 109 2.29 9.02 -1.59
C LEU A 109 0.95 8.97 -2.30
N ILE A 110 0.79 7.96 -3.15
CA ILE A 110 -0.50 7.51 -3.64
C ILE A 110 -1.08 6.62 -2.54
N VAL A 111 -2.29 6.93 -2.07
CA VAL A 111 -2.95 6.21 -0.98
C VAL A 111 -4.34 5.79 -1.41
N ARG A 112 -4.70 4.55 -1.12
CA ARG A 112 -6.04 4.00 -1.31
C ARG A 112 -6.47 3.20 -0.08
N SER A 113 -7.65 3.48 0.45
CA SER A 113 -8.28 2.69 1.53
C SER A 113 -9.66 2.24 1.07
N ALA A 114 -9.93 0.93 1.04
CA ALA A 114 -11.18 0.41 0.53
C ALA A 114 -11.62 -0.88 1.23
N SER A 115 -12.92 -0.98 1.52
CA SER A 115 -13.52 -2.22 2.00
C SER A 115 -13.64 -3.26 0.90
N ARG A 116 -13.37 -4.54 1.23
CA ARG A 116 -13.55 -5.66 0.29
C ARG A 116 -15.02 -5.97 0.01
N VAL A 117 -15.86 -5.78 1.02
CA VAL A 117 -17.28 -6.13 1.03
C VAL A 117 -18.08 -5.04 1.75
N GLY A 118 -19.40 -5.15 1.70
CA GLY A 118 -20.31 -4.14 2.25
C GLY A 118 -20.63 -3.02 1.26
N TYR A 119 -21.56 -2.15 1.66
CA TYR A 119 -21.96 -0.97 0.89
C TYR A 119 -21.40 0.31 1.51
N TYR A 120 -21.48 0.44 2.83
CA TYR A 120 -21.05 1.61 3.58
C TYR A 120 -20.17 1.19 4.75
N ASP A 121 -19.16 2.00 5.04
CA ASP A 121 -18.16 1.76 6.09
C ASP A 121 -18.24 2.79 7.23
N PHE A 122 -19.24 3.67 7.24
CA PHE A 122 -19.36 4.77 8.21
C PHE A 122 -18.13 5.70 8.25
N GLY A 123 -17.41 5.85 7.14
CA GLY A 123 -16.24 6.72 7.03
C GLY A 123 -14.92 6.08 7.50
N VAL A 124 -14.95 4.80 7.93
CA VAL A 124 -13.78 4.10 8.48
C VAL A 124 -12.56 4.14 7.56
N ASN A 125 -12.74 4.03 6.24
CA ASN A 125 -11.62 4.11 5.30
C ASN A 125 -10.99 5.51 5.22
N ARG A 126 -11.79 6.56 5.35
CA ARG A 126 -11.28 7.94 5.42
C ARG A 126 -10.55 8.20 6.73
N ASP A 127 -11.17 7.84 7.85
CA ASP A 127 -10.57 7.97 9.18
C ASP A 127 -9.22 7.23 9.26
N ARG A 128 -9.10 6.08 8.59
CA ARG A 128 -7.84 5.33 8.51
C ARG A 128 -6.75 6.10 7.75
N ALA A 129 -7.08 6.66 6.60
CA ALA A 129 -6.12 7.45 5.84
C ALA A 129 -5.69 8.71 6.61
N ASP A 130 -6.62 9.35 7.32
CA ASP A 130 -6.34 10.51 8.16
C ASP A 130 -5.50 10.13 9.39
N GLN A 131 -5.76 8.99 10.03
CA GLN A 131 -4.91 8.48 11.10
C GLN A 131 -3.49 8.20 10.61
N PHE A 132 -3.34 7.61 9.42
CA PHE A 132 -2.02 7.40 8.81
C PHE A 132 -1.29 8.75 8.57
N ARG A 133 -2.01 9.76 8.06
CA ARG A 133 -1.48 11.12 7.89
C ARG A 133 -0.93 11.68 9.19
N GLU A 134 -1.71 11.63 10.27
CA GLU A 134 -1.31 12.18 11.56
C GLU A 134 -0.12 11.42 12.18
N LEU A 135 -0.08 10.09 12.01
CA LEU A 135 1.08 9.32 12.44
C LEU A 135 2.36 9.68 11.65
N LEU A 136 2.26 9.94 10.34
CA LEU A 136 3.41 10.38 9.55
C LEU A 136 3.88 11.78 9.96
N LYS A 137 2.95 12.72 10.18
CA LYS A 137 3.25 14.07 10.66
C LYS A 137 3.94 14.04 12.02
N ALA A 138 3.41 13.24 12.96
CA ALA A 138 4.01 13.09 14.29
C ALA A 138 5.46 12.58 14.25
N GLN A 139 5.83 11.83 13.20
CA GLN A 139 7.20 11.35 12.99
C GLN A 139 8.06 12.28 12.11
N GLY A 140 7.48 13.36 11.60
CA GLY A 140 8.11 14.33 10.69
C GLY A 140 8.35 13.79 9.29
N TYR A 141 7.58 12.80 8.84
CA TYR A 141 7.70 12.21 7.50
C TYR A 141 6.80 12.88 6.46
N LEU A 142 5.77 13.61 6.90
CA LEU A 142 4.82 14.31 6.05
C LEU A 142 4.82 15.80 6.39
N GLN A 143 4.55 16.63 5.38
CA GLN A 143 4.38 18.07 5.50
C GLN A 143 3.11 18.44 6.29
#